data_AF-A0A936C9N8-F1
#
_entry.id   AF-A0A936C9N8-F1
#
_cell.length_a   1.000
_cell.length_b   1.000
_cell.length_c   1.000
_cell.angle_alpha   90.00
_cell.angle_beta   90.00
_cell.angle_gamma   90.00
#
_symmetry.space_group_name_H-M   'P 1'
#
loop_
_entity.id
_entity.type
_entity.pdbx_description
1 polymer ?
#
loop_
_entity_poly.entity_id
_entity_poly.type
_entity_poly.pdbx_seq_one_letter_code
_entity_poly.pdbx_strand_id
1 'polypeptide(L)'
;MRTRSISRFVLGTAALLTASACADLDVTNPNNPDIKRALASGEDVKNIAVSTVNSWYLTATYLEPYMMLSVTSDNGSANFGNFGMRFNNLEPRAPYVNNSAGGDRAVTESPWNFNYGTLGAANDVLIAIDNGVEVPNGETAKYKALAQFTQAASLANIAILFDQGFVVDEKSAGTTPVFKKYPEVSAAAMAKWDALIASLSGKNETYDVSVIPIAAGPMTSAMLSRMANTMAARTLVYTARTPTENAAVNWAKVVSYAEKGLSGTAGAGAPYDFTVVGDNNNWYSYIAFYGDEPTWLRVDMRLINIMDPNSPAKFTGTIPPAATSADARLASDFQFHGAVIGDPARGIYMQSPYSHKRYRFHARTSPSAATGPVPYVLQAENDLLWAEGLIRSGGSLATAASLINKTRVTRGQLAPATAADGAAKLLDYVYYERVVDLLNTSGVELMDGRRFDKLQAGTLRHLPVPAKELEILRLPIYTFGGVGQPDRYISSIVSHASDNLATIEAGKKRGRTARPER
;
A
#
# COMPACT_ATOMS: atom_id res chain seq x y z
N MET A 1 -11.07 -59.30 -13.24
CA MET A 1 -11.39 -59.83 -14.59
C MET A 1 -11.29 -58.65 -15.56
N ARG A 2 -10.24 -58.54 -16.39
CA ARG A 2 -10.15 -59.06 -17.79
C ARG A 2 -11.44 -58.71 -18.56
N THR A 3 -11.46 -57.96 -19.68
CA THR A 3 -10.46 -57.77 -20.75
C THR A 3 -11.01 -56.81 -21.84
N ARG A 4 -10.11 -56.01 -22.45
CA ARG A 4 -9.91 -55.69 -23.91
C ARG A 4 -11.06 -55.03 -24.70
N SER A 5 -10.82 -54.00 -25.53
CA SER A 5 -10.01 -53.94 -26.78
C SER A 5 -9.84 -52.45 -27.20
N ILE A 6 -8.70 -51.83 -27.57
CA ILE A 6 -7.71 -52.01 -28.67
C ILE A 6 -8.42 -51.94 -30.05
N SER A 7 -8.17 -50.98 -30.96
CA SER A 7 -6.99 -50.83 -31.84
C SER A 7 -7.09 -49.51 -32.65
N ARG A 8 -6.06 -48.64 -32.66
CA ARG A 8 -5.02 -48.40 -33.71
C ARG A 8 -5.50 -47.60 -34.95
N PHE A 9 -5.07 -46.34 -35.13
CA PHE A 9 -3.80 -45.88 -35.75
C PHE A 9 -3.62 -46.27 -37.23
N VAL A 10 -3.67 -45.27 -38.12
CA VAL A 10 -2.79 -45.16 -39.29
C VAL A 10 -2.34 -43.68 -39.41
N LEU A 11 -1.03 -43.54 -39.57
CA LEU A 11 -0.22 -42.33 -39.72
C LEU A 11 -0.09 -41.89 -41.19
N GLY A 12 0.20 -40.61 -41.39
CA GLY A 12 0.96 -40.06 -42.53
C GLY A 12 0.10 -39.28 -43.53
N THR A 13 0.40 -38.05 -43.94
CA THR A 13 1.68 -37.33 -43.95
C THR A 13 1.42 -35.84 -44.15
N ALA A 14 2.30 -35.00 -43.59
CA ALA A 14 2.30 -33.55 -43.71
C ALA A 14 2.66 -33.06 -45.12
N ALA A 15 2.03 -31.98 -45.56
CA ALA A 15 2.60 -30.99 -46.47
C ALA A 15 2.10 -29.60 -46.06
N LEU A 16 3.03 -28.73 -45.66
CA LEU A 16 2.80 -27.28 -45.60
C LEU A 16 2.53 -26.75 -47.00
N LEU A 17 1.56 -25.83 -47.12
CA LEU A 17 1.65 -24.66 -48.02
C LEU A 17 0.72 -23.55 -47.50
N THR A 18 1.33 -22.38 -47.38
CA THR A 18 0.83 -21.07 -46.97
C THR A 18 -0.18 -20.47 -47.94
N ALA A 19 -1.24 -19.82 -47.44
CA ALA A 19 -1.66 -18.45 -47.83
C ALA A 19 -3.10 -18.09 -47.36
N SER A 20 -3.23 -16.88 -46.80
CA SER A 20 -4.36 -15.94 -46.88
C SER A 20 -5.78 -16.39 -46.49
N ALA A 21 -6.26 -15.89 -45.35
CA ALA A 21 -7.40 -14.97 -45.33
C ALA A 21 -7.47 -14.28 -43.96
N CYS A 22 -7.07 -13.01 -43.93
CA CYS A 22 -7.50 -12.05 -42.92
C CYS A 22 -9.02 -11.93 -43.02
N ALA A 23 -9.75 -12.64 -42.15
CA ALA A 23 -11.08 -12.20 -41.77
C ALA A 23 -10.89 -11.36 -40.51
N ASP A 24 -10.95 -10.05 -40.69
CA ASP A 24 -11.10 -9.10 -39.59
C ASP A 24 -12.41 -9.44 -38.91
N LEU A 25 -12.34 -10.17 -37.80
CA LEU A 25 -13.48 -10.41 -36.92
C LEU A 25 -13.61 -9.19 -36.02
N ASP A 26 -14.02 -8.08 -36.61
CA ASP A 26 -14.45 -6.89 -35.89
C ASP A 26 -15.84 -7.18 -35.31
N VAL A 27 -15.88 -8.10 -34.33
CA VAL A 27 -17.07 -8.34 -33.52
C VAL A 27 -17.18 -7.13 -32.61
N THR A 28 -18.00 -6.16 -33.03
CA THR A 28 -18.40 -5.04 -32.18
C THR A 28 -19.10 -5.65 -30.98
N ASN A 29 -18.42 -5.70 -29.83
CA ASN A 29 -19.01 -6.14 -28.59
C ASN A 29 -19.95 -5.03 -28.11
N PRO A 30 -21.30 -5.19 -28.19
CA PRO A 30 -22.24 -4.14 -27.78
C PRO A 30 -22.26 -3.94 -26.25
N ASN A 31 -21.57 -4.83 -25.51
CA ASN A 31 -21.32 -4.74 -24.08
C ASN A 31 -19.86 -4.34 -23.75
N ASN A 32 -19.04 -3.96 -24.74
CA ASN A 32 -17.80 -3.25 -24.43
C ASN A 32 -18.25 -1.88 -23.92
N PRO A 33 -17.97 -1.49 -22.67
CA PRO A 33 -18.34 -0.17 -22.19
C PRO A 33 -17.67 0.85 -23.10
N ASP A 34 -18.44 1.41 -24.02
CA ASP A 34 -17.96 2.39 -24.96
C ASP A 34 -17.59 3.62 -24.13
N ILE A 35 -16.29 3.81 -23.89
CA ILE A 35 -15.74 4.93 -23.12
C ILE A 35 -16.23 6.26 -23.73
N LYS A 36 -16.45 6.31 -25.06
CA LYS A 36 -17.06 7.48 -25.71
C LYS A 36 -18.53 7.68 -25.33
N ARG A 37 -19.28 6.62 -25.04
CA ARG A 37 -20.68 6.68 -24.55
C ARG A 37 -20.76 6.96 -23.05
N ALA A 38 -19.85 6.40 -22.25
CA ALA A 38 -19.81 6.58 -20.80
C ALA A 38 -19.26 7.96 -20.36
N LEU A 39 -18.58 8.69 -21.25
CA LEU A 39 -18.07 10.05 -21.02
C LEU A 39 -18.67 11.06 -22.02
N ALA A 40 -19.84 10.75 -22.58
CA ALA A 40 -20.47 11.55 -23.61
C ALA A 40 -20.98 12.91 -23.10
N SER A 41 -21.14 13.06 -21.78
CA SER A 41 -21.60 14.30 -21.14
C SER A 41 -20.68 14.76 -20.03
N GLY A 42 -20.65 16.08 -19.78
CA GLY A 42 -19.93 16.66 -18.65
C GLY A 42 -20.43 16.18 -17.28
N GLU A 43 -21.69 15.75 -17.18
CA GLU A 43 -22.24 15.20 -15.94
C GLU A 43 -21.67 13.81 -15.64
N ASP A 44 -21.47 12.97 -16.68
CA ASP A 44 -20.82 11.67 -16.51
C ASP A 44 -19.36 11.85 -16.07
N VAL A 45 -18.64 12.79 -16.70
CA VAL A 45 -17.26 13.14 -16.32
C VAL A 45 -17.18 13.57 -14.84
N LYS A 46 -18.12 14.40 -14.39
CA LYS A 46 -18.24 14.81 -12.98
C LYS A 46 -18.47 13.62 -12.06
N ASN A 47 -19.44 12.77 -12.37
CA ASN A 47 -19.79 11.61 -11.56
C ASN A 47 -18.64 10.60 -11.45
N ILE A 48 -17.90 10.38 -12.55
CA ILE A 48 -16.72 9.51 -12.54
C ILE A 48 -15.59 10.17 -11.75
N ALA A 49 -15.34 11.48 -11.90
CA ALA A 49 -14.33 12.18 -11.09
C ALA A 49 -14.60 12.01 -9.59
N VAL A 50 -15.86 12.16 -9.16
CA VAL A 50 -16.29 11.92 -7.77
C VAL A 50 -16.07 10.46 -7.35
N SER A 51 -16.51 9.50 -8.16
CA SER A 51 -16.39 8.07 -7.83
C SER A 51 -14.94 7.60 -7.72
N THR A 52 -14.01 8.22 -8.47
CA THR A 52 -12.57 7.90 -8.35
C THR A 52 -12.02 8.21 -6.96
N VAL A 53 -12.52 9.23 -6.26
CA VAL A 53 -12.08 9.57 -4.90
C VAL A 53 -12.47 8.46 -3.92
N ASN A 54 -13.69 7.95 -4.04
CA ASN A 54 -14.13 6.82 -3.24
C ASN A 54 -13.33 5.55 -3.56
N SER A 55 -13.14 5.24 -4.84
CA SER A 55 -12.36 4.10 -5.31
C SER A 55 -10.91 4.16 -4.80
N TRP A 56 -10.28 5.34 -4.85
CA TRP A 56 -8.96 5.58 -4.27
C TRP A 56 -8.95 5.31 -2.76
N TYR A 57 -9.91 5.88 -2.02
CA TYR A 57 -9.94 5.76 -0.56
C TYR A 57 -10.08 4.30 -0.10
N LEU A 58 -10.99 3.55 -0.74
CA LEU A 58 -11.17 2.12 -0.46
C LEU A 58 -9.92 1.32 -0.85
N THR A 59 -9.29 1.63 -1.99
CA THR A 59 -8.02 1.01 -2.40
C THR A 59 -6.90 1.27 -1.40
N ALA A 60 -6.77 2.52 -0.96
CA ALA A 60 -5.71 2.97 -0.07
C ALA A 60 -5.87 2.48 1.37
N THR A 61 -7.04 1.97 1.73
CA THR A 61 -7.34 1.42 3.06
C THR A 61 -7.67 -0.06 3.03
N TYR A 62 -7.71 -0.71 1.85
CA TYR A 62 -8.19 -2.09 1.70
C TYR A 62 -7.40 -3.09 2.55
N LEU A 63 -8.07 -4.09 3.12
CA LEU A 63 -7.45 -5.05 4.03
C LEU A 63 -6.23 -5.80 3.43
N GLU A 64 -6.21 -6.03 2.11
CA GLU A 64 -5.04 -6.53 1.37
C GLU A 64 -4.29 -5.36 0.70
N PRO A 65 -2.98 -5.17 0.98
CA PRO A 65 -2.09 -6.05 1.73
C PRO A 65 -1.97 -5.67 3.22
N TYR A 66 -2.64 -4.62 3.70
CA TYR A 66 -2.28 -3.99 4.98
C TYR A 66 -2.37 -4.91 6.20
N MET A 67 -3.26 -5.91 6.21
CA MET A 67 -3.27 -6.93 7.28
C MET A 67 -2.00 -7.77 7.27
N MET A 68 -1.54 -8.22 6.10
CA MET A 68 -0.25 -8.88 5.95
C MET A 68 0.90 -7.95 6.34
N LEU A 69 0.89 -6.70 5.88
CA LEU A 69 1.99 -5.76 6.15
C LEU A 69 2.13 -5.49 7.64
N SER A 70 1.02 -5.35 8.37
CA SER A 70 0.97 -5.12 9.82
C SER A 70 1.65 -6.25 10.60
N VAL A 71 1.37 -7.51 10.27
CA VAL A 71 2.03 -8.66 10.93
C VAL A 71 3.46 -8.88 10.45
N THR A 72 3.74 -8.59 9.18
CA THR A 72 5.08 -8.75 8.60
C THR A 72 6.08 -7.73 9.17
N SER A 73 5.58 -6.59 9.67
CA SER A 73 6.37 -5.55 10.31
C SER A 73 6.43 -5.65 11.84
N ASP A 74 5.90 -6.70 12.46
CA ASP A 74 5.82 -6.88 13.92
C ASP A 74 5.12 -5.71 14.64
N ASN A 75 4.06 -5.16 14.03
CA ASN A 75 3.20 -4.17 14.68
C ASN A 75 1.87 -4.83 15.10
N GLY A 76 1.27 -5.57 14.17
CA GLY A 76 0.20 -6.53 14.46
C GLY A 76 0.73 -7.94 14.65
N SER A 77 -0.09 -8.83 15.20
CA SER A 77 0.21 -10.25 15.35
C SER A 77 -1.06 -11.08 15.17
N ALA A 78 -0.98 -12.11 14.32
CA ALA A 78 -2.04 -13.05 14.06
C ALA A 78 -1.51 -14.35 13.44
N ASN A 79 -2.19 -15.47 13.70
CA ASN A 79 -1.86 -16.79 13.13
C ASN A 79 -3.02 -17.41 12.30
N PHE A 80 -3.96 -16.57 11.85
CA PHE A 80 -5.06 -16.97 10.96
C PHE A 80 -4.57 -17.13 9.51
N GLY A 81 -5.02 -18.19 8.83
CA GLY A 81 -4.59 -18.55 7.47
C GLY A 81 -5.29 -17.76 6.36
N ASN A 82 -5.54 -16.47 6.55
CA ASN A 82 -6.19 -15.59 5.58
C ASN A 82 -5.45 -14.25 5.45
N PHE A 83 -5.66 -13.57 4.31
CA PHE A 83 -5.10 -12.26 3.99
C PHE A 83 -3.57 -12.16 4.14
N GLY A 84 -2.87 -13.27 3.86
CA GLY A 84 -1.40 -13.34 3.96
C GLY A 84 -0.82 -13.27 5.36
N MET A 85 -1.61 -13.23 6.43
CA MET A 85 -1.06 -12.96 7.77
C MET A 85 -0.18 -14.10 8.29
N ARG A 86 -0.66 -15.36 8.25
CA ARG A 86 0.07 -16.48 8.85
C ARG A 86 1.43 -16.74 8.20
N PHE A 87 1.47 -16.95 6.88
CA PHE A 87 2.69 -17.44 6.24
C PHE A 87 3.76 -16.36 6.06
N ASN A 88 3.35 -15.08 6.00
CA ASN A 88 4.29 -13.95 5.95
C ASN A 88 4.73 -13.47 7.35
N ASN A 89 4.13 -14.03 8.41
CA ASN A 89 4.56 -13.80 9.79
C ASN A 89 5.44 -14.92 10.40
N LEU A 90 5.91 -15.88 9.59
CA LEU A 90 6.69 -17.01 10.11
C LEU A 90 8.03 -16.57 10.69
N GLU A 91 8.48 -17.29 11.72
CA GLU A 91 9.80 -17.13 12.32
C GLU A 91 10.56 -18.46 12.32
N PRO A 92 11.74 -18.54 11.64
CA PRO A 92 12.38 -17.50 10.81
C PRO A 92 11.54 -17.12 9.59
N ARG A 93 11.79 -15.91 9.04
CA ARG A 93 11.02 -15.38 7.91
C ARG A 93 11.18 -16.29 6.70
N ALA A 94 10.04 -16.74 6.18
CA ALA A 94 9.96 -17.37 4.87
C ALA A 94 9.76 -16.29 3.79
N PRO A 95 10.20 -16.55 2.55
CA PRO A 95 9.86 -15.68 1.44
C PRO A 95 8.36 -15.66 1.16
N TYR A 96 7.87 -14.54 0.62
CA TYR A 96 6.50 -14.48 0.11
C TYR A 96 6.33 -15.48 -1.04
N VAL A 97 5.20 -16.19 -1.05
CA VAL A 97 4.89 -17.16 -2.10
C VAL A 97 4.08 -16.46 -3.21
N ASN A 98 4.78 -15.89 -4.18
CA ASN A 98 4.13 -15.28 -5.35
C ASN A 98 3.66 -16.37 -6.33
N ASN A 99 2.36 -16.64 -6.38
CA ASN A 99 1.75 -17.57 -7.33
C ASN A 99 0.32 -17.12 -7.66
N SER A 100 -0.28 -17.66 -8.72
CA SER A 100 -1.61 -17.29 -9.22
C SER A 100 -2.76 -18.16 -8.66
N ALA A 101 -2.46 -19.18 -7.84
CA ALA A 101 -3.44 -20.20 -7.42
C ALA A 101 -3.77 -20.19 -5.92
N GLY A 102 -2.81 -19.79 -5.07
CA GLY A 102 -2.93 -19.78 -3.61
C GLY A 102 -3.74 -18.61 -3.09
N GLY A 103 -4.34 -18.75 -1.91
CA GLY A 103 -5.18 -17.70 -1.30
C GLY A 103 -4.42 -16.39 -1.08
N ASP A 104 -3.16 -16.47 -0.65
CA ASP A 104 -2.34 -15.30 -0.34
C ASP A 104 -2.00 -14.44 -1.55
N ARG A 105 -2.24 -14.90 -2.79
CA ARG A 105 -2.05 -14.09 -4.02
C ARG A 105 -2.77 -12.74 -3.95
N ALA A 106 -3.90 -12.69 -3.23
CA ALA A 106 -4.73 -11.51 -3.08
C ALA A 106 -3.98 -10.32 -2.45
N VAL A 107 -2.95 -10.57 -1.62
CA VAL A 107 -2.10 -9.50 -1.07
C VAL A 107 -1.30 -8.75 -2.13
N THR A 108 -1.10 -9.36 -3.31
CA THR A 108 -0.51 -8.69 -4.46
C THR A 108 -1.57 -8.29 -5.48
N GLU A 109 -2.54 -9.15 -5.78
CA GLU A 109 -3.54 -8.92 -6.82
C GLU A 109 -4.51 -7.78 -6.47
N SER A 110 -5.05 -7.74 -5.25
CA SER A 110 -6.01 -6.72 -4.83
C SER A 110 -5.44 -5.30 -4.92
N PRO A 111 -4.31 -4.96 -4.26
CA PRO A 111 -3.73 -3.63 -4.40
C PRO A 111 -3.28 -3.31 -5.83
N TRP A 112 -2.79 -4.29 -6.59
CA TRP A 112 -2.40 -4.05 -7.99
C TRP A 112 -3.61 -3.65 -8.84
N ASN A 113 -4.64 -4.51 -8.86
CA ASN A 113 -5.82 -4.34 -9.70
C ASN A 113 -6.62 -3.11 -9.30
N PHE A 114 -6.78 -2.85 -8.00
CA PHE A 114 -7.56 -1.71 -7.53
C PHE A 114 -6.86 -0.39 -7.86
N ASN A 115 -5.55 -0.27 -7.63
CA ASN A 115 -4.83 0.96 -8.00
C ASN A 115 -4.86 1.20 -9.51
N TYR A 116 -4.65 0.18 -10.35
CA TYR A 116 -4.74 0.35 -11.81
C TYR A 116 -6.17 0.62 -12.30
N GLY A 117 -7.18 0.06 -11.64
CA GLY A 117 -8.59 0.35 -11.92
C GLY A 117 -8.95 1.81 -11.60
N THR A 118 -8.58 2.30 -10.42
CA THR A 118 -8.76 3.71 -10.04
C THR A 118 -7.97 4.64 -10.96
N LEU A 119 -6.71 4.29 -11.28
CA LEU A 119 -5.85 5.06 -12.18
C LEU A 119 -6.45 5.15 -13.58
N GLY A 120 -6.97 4.05 -14.12
CA GLY A 120 -7.66 4.02 -15.42
C GLY A 120 -8.87 4.95 -15.45
N ALA A 121 -9.75 4.86 -14.44
CA ALA A 121 -10.92 5.74 -14.35
C ALA A 121 -10.55 7.23 -14.20
N ALA A 122 -9.47 7.53 -13.47
CA ALA A 122 -8.96 8.89 -13.36
C ALA A 122 -8.42 9.39 -14.71
N ASN A 123 -7.67 8.55 -15.42
CA ASN A 123 -7.16 8.86 -16.76
C ASN A 123 -8.31 9.11 -17.74
N ASP A 124 -9.37 8.31 -17.70
CA ASP A 124 -10.55 8.47 -18.54
C ASP A 124 -11.22 9.84 -18.37
N VAL A 125 -11.38 10.32 -17.13
CA VAL A 125 -11.85 11.68 -16.82
C VAL A 125 -10.92 12.73 -17.43
N LEU A 126 -9.61 12.58 -17.24
CA LEU A 126 -8.62 13.53 -17.73
C LEU A 126 -8.57 13.58 -19.26
N ILE A 127 -8.68 12.43 -19.93
CA ILE A 127 -8.76 12.30 -21.39
C ILE A 127 -10.02 12.99 -21.91
N ALA A 128 -11.18 12.78 -21.29
CA ALA A 128 -12.43 13.42 -21.71
C ALA A 128 -12.34 14.96 -21.63
N ILE A 129 -11.80 15.48 -20.52
CA ILE A 129 -11.61 16.93 -20.33
C ILE A 129 -10.60 17.48 -21.33
N ASP A 130 -9.48 16.79 -21.58
CA ASP A 130 -8.47 17.22 -22.55
C ASP A 130 -8.99 17.17 -24.00
N ASN A 131 -9.99 16.30 -24.28
CA ASN A 131 -10.72 16.26 -25.56
C ASN A 131 -11.87 17.27 -25.65
N GLY A 132 -12.04 18.15 -24.66
CA GLY A 132 -12.98 19.28 -24.71
C GLY A 132 -14.33 19.05 -24.05
N VAL A 133 -14.52 17.96 -23.30
CA VAL A 133 -15.74 17.78 -22.49
C VAL A 133 -15.70 18.73 -21.30
N GLU A 134 -16.67 19.64 -21.23
CA GLU A 134 -16.81 20.58 -20.12
C GLU A 134 -17.78 20.04 -19.06
N VAL A 135 -17.38 20.09 -17.80
CA VAL A 135 -18.26 19.78 -16.67
C VAL A 135 -19.26 20.94 -16.49
N PRO A 136 -20.55 20.67 -16.20
CA PRO A 136 -21.56 21.70 -16.02
C PRO A 136 -21.18 22.79 -15.02
N ASN A 137 -21.82 23.96 -15.16
CA ASN A 137 -21.65 25.12 -14.30
C ASN A 137 -20.22 25.70 -14.25
N GLY A 138 -19.37 25.39 -15.25
CA GLY A 138 -17.98 25.85 -15.29
C GLY A 138 -17.07 25.16 -14.28
N GLU A 139 -17.47 24.00 -13.74
CA GLU A 139 -16.73 23.29 -12.69
C GLU A 139 -15.60 22.38 -13.23
N THR A 140 -15.25 22.46 -14.51
CA THR A 140 -14.26 21.57 -15.15
C THR A 140 -12.94 21.49 -14.38
N ALA A 141 -12.37 22.63 -13.97
CA ALA A 141 -11.12 22.65 -13.22
C ALA A 141 -11.24 21.98 -11.83
N LYS A 142 -12.40 22.12 -11.18
CA LYS A 142 -12.68 21.58 -9.84
C LYS A 142 -12.71 20.05 -9.86
N TYR A 143 -13.38 19.45 -10.84
CA TYR A 143 -13.45 17.99 -10.98
C TYR A 143 -12.21 17.39 -11.66
N LYS A 144 -11.52 18.15 -12.54
CA LYS A 144 -10.19 17.77 -13.03
C LYS A 144 -9.21 17.57 -11.86
N ALA A 145 -9.24 18.44 -10.85
CA ALA A 145 -8.37 18.32 -9.68
C ALA A 145 -8.61 17.02 -8.88
N LEU A 146 -9.85 16.51 -8.83
CA LEU A 146 -10.15 15.22 -8.19
C LEU A 146 -9.51 14.06 -8.94
N ALA A 147 -9.63 14.03 -10.28
CA ALA A 147 -9.00 13.00 -11.09
C ALA A 147 -7.46 13.09 -11.05
N GLN A 148 -6.89 14.29 -11.01
CA GLN A 148 -5.45 14.48 -10.81
C GLN A 148 -4.98 13.96 -9.44
N PHE A 149 -5.76 14.17 -8.38
CA PHE A 149 -5.48 13.64 -7.05
C PHE A 149 -5.45 12.11 -7.06
N THR A 150 -6.47 11.48 -7.62
CA THR A 150 -6.59 10.01 -7.63
C THR A 150 -5.55 9.37 -8.56
N GLN A 151 -5.23 9.99 -9.70
CA GLN A 151 -4.12 9.57 -10.57
C GLN A 151 -2.77 9.59 -9.82
N ALA A 152 -2.43 10.69 -9.16
CA ALA A 152 -1.20 10.82 -8.41
C ALA A 152 -1.13 9.82 -7.25
N ALA A 153 -2.25 9.63 -6.55
CA ALA A 153 -2.33 8.74 -5.39
C ALA A 153 -2.23 7.25 -5.76
N SER A 154 -2.85 6.82 -6.86
CA SER A 154 -2.75 5.44 -7.34
C SER A 154 -1.32 5.11 -7.76
N LEU A 155 -0.65 5.99 -8.53
CA LEU A 155 0.76 5.80 -8.90
C LEU A 155 1.68 5.79 -7.66
N ALA A 156 1.42 6.67 -6.69
CA ALA A 156 2.18 6.71 -5.44
C ALA A 156 2.03 5.39 -4.66
N ASN A 157 0.82 4.87 -4.54
CA ASN A 157 0.57 3.62 -3.81
C ASN A 157 1.22 2.42 -4.51
N ILE A 158 1.17 2.36 -5.85
CA ILE A 158 1.91 1.35 -6.63
C ILE A 158 3.41 1.45 -6.34
N ALA A 159 3.98 2.66 -6.41
CA ALA A 159 5.39 2.89 -6.13
C ALA A 159 5.76 2.48 -4.70
N ILE A 160 4.90 2.75 -3.70
CA ILE A 160 5.13 2.45 -2.29
C ILE A 160 5.01 0.94 -1.99
N LEU A 161 4.17 0.19 -2.71
CA LEU A 161 3.92 -1.22 -2.43
C LEU A 161 4.81 -2.17 -3.23
N PHE A 162 5.00 -1.92 -4.53
CA PHE A 162 5.61 -2.87 -5.45
C PHE A 162 7.07 -2.53 -5.80
N ASP A 163 7.84 -3.51 -6.26
CA ASP A 163 9.22 -3.32 -6.75
C ASP A 163 9.28 -2.62 -8.11
N GLN A 164 8.24 -2.79 -8.91
CA GLN A 164 8.09 -2.17 -10.23
C GLN A 164 6.60 -2.06 -10.60
N GLY A 165 6.30 -1.15 -11.52
CA GLY A 165 4.95 -0.90 -12.03
C GLY A 165 4.98 -0.24 -13.40
N PHE A 166 3.82 -0.12 -14.02
CA PHE A 166 3.61 0.72 -15.19
C PHE A 166 3.43 2.18 -14.81
N VAL A 167 4.10 3.06 -15.54
CA VAL A 167 3.80 4.50 -15.55
C VAL A 167 2.85 4.74 -16.72
N VAL A 168 1.55 4.81 -16.42
CA VAL A 168 0.49 5.10 -17.39
C VAL A 168 -0.34 6.26 -16.89
N ASP A 169 -0.72 7.13 -17.81
CA ASP A 169 -1.47 8.35 -17.55
C ASP A 169 -2.39 8.69 -18.73
N GLU A 170 -3.06 9.85 -18.65
CA GLU A 170 -3.99 10.34 -19.67
C GLU A 170 -3.33 10.53 -21.07
N LYS A 171 -2.00 10.56 -21.14
CA LYS A 171 -1.22 10.77 -22.36
C LYS A 171 -0.61 9.49 -22.92
N SER A 172 -0.85 8.36 -22.25
CA SER A 172 -0.24 7.07 -22.59
C SER A 172 -1.03 6.27 -23.63
N ALA A 173 -2.09 6.84 -24.22
CA ALA A 173 -2.94 6.18 -25.21
C ALA A 173 -2.12 5.66 -26.42
N GLY A 174 -2.38 4.42 -26.82
CA GLY A 174 -1.69 3.78 -27.95
C GLY A 174 -0.27 3.32 -27.66
N THR A 175 0.23 3.45 -26.41
CA THR A 175 1.53 2.91 -26.00
C THR A 175 1.36 1.55 -25.32
N THR A 176 2.32 0.64 -25.53
CA THR A 176 2.40 -0.59 -24.73
C THR A 176 3.17 -0.29 -23.45
N PRO A 177 2.54 -0.38 -22.27
CA PRO A 177 3.22 -0.11 -21.02
C PRO A 177 4.36 -1.10 -20.76
N VAL A 178 5.48 -0.60 -20.24
CA VAL A 178 6.63 -1.42 -19.82
C VAL A 178 6.90 -1.21 -18.34
N PHE A 179 7.42 -2.22 -17.65
CA PHE A 179 7.75 -2.09 -16.25
C PHE A 179 8.84 -1.04 -16.01
N LYS A 180 8.57 -0.20 -15.03
CA LYS A 180 9.45 0.81 -14.46
C LYS A 180 9.73 0.46 -13.01
N LYS A 181 10.97 0.61 -12.56
CA LYS A 181 11.30 0.32 -11.16
C LYS A 181 10.60 1.33 -10.26
N TYR A 182 10.34 0.95 -9.01
CA TYR A 182 9.62 1.79 -8.06
C TYR A 182 10.14 3.24 -7.93
N PRO A 183 11.46 3.57 -8.08
CA PRO A 183 11.90 4.96 -8.06
C PRO A 183 11.39 5.77 -9.26
N GLU A 184 11.31 5.17 -10.45
CA GLU A 184 10.76 5.81 -11.65
C GLU A 184 9.25 6.00 -11.53
N VAL A 185 8.53 5.01 -10.98
CA VAL A 185 7.08 5.14 -10.70
C VAL A 185 6.82 6.23 -9.66
N SER A 186 7.63 6.28 -8.60
CA SER A 186 7.57 7.32 -7.58
C SER A 186 7.84 8.70 -8.17
N ALA A 187 8.84 8.85 -9.04
CA ALA A 187 9.12 10.11 -9.73
C ALA A 187 7.93 10.57 -10.60
N ALA A 188 7.27 9.65 -11.30
CA ALA A 188 6.06 9.96 -12.07
C ALA A 188 4.91 10.41 -11.15
N ALA A 189 4.67 9.72 -10.03
CA ALA A 189 3.67 10.12 -9.04
C ALA A 189 3.96 11.51 -8.46
N MET A 190 5.23 11.82 -8.15
CA MET A 190 5.65 13.13 -7.67
C MET A 190 5.38 14.24 -8.68
N ALA A 191 5.61 13.99 -9.98
CA ALA A 191 5.28 14.97 -11.02
C ALA A 191 3.76 15.26 -11.08
N LYS A 192 2.91 14.24 -10.87
CA LYS A 192 1.45 14.42 -10.79
C LYS A 192 1.03 15.17 -9.52
N TRP A 193 1.66 14.89 -8.37
CA TRP A 193 1.44 15.67 -7.15
C TRP A 193 1.81 17.15 -7.32
N ASP A 194 2.97 17.42 -7.89
CA ASP A 194 3.43 18.79 -8.15
C ASP A 194 2.47 19.53 -9.10
N ALA A 195 1.99 18.86 -10.16
CA ALA A 195 1.01 19.44 -11.08
C ALA A 195 -0.33 19.75 -10.41
N LEU A 196 -0.84 18.88 -9.54
CA LEU A 196 -2.07 19.12 -8.77
C LEU A 196 -1.90 20.28 -7.79
N ILE A 197 -0.81 20.30 -7.01
CA ILE A 197 -0.56 21.37 -6.03
C ILE A 197 -0.49 22.73 -6.75
N ALA A 198 0.15 22.77 -7.92
CA ALA A 198 0.18 23.97 -8.76
C ALA A 198 -1.21 24.37 -9.28
N SER A 199 -2.03 23.41 -9.75
CA SER A 199 -3.36 23.70 -10.31
C SER A 199 -4.36 24.22 -9.26
N LEU A 200 -4.16 23.87 -7.98
CA LEU A 200 -4.95 24.33 -6.85
C LEU A 200 -4.54 25.72 -6.32
N SER A 201 -3.41 26.27 -6.78
CA SER A 201 -2.94 27.57 -6.29
C SER A 201 -3.95 28.68 -6.58
N GLY A 202 -4.32 29.44 -5.54
CA GLY A 202 -5.29 30.53 -5.63
C GLY A 202 -6.76 30.09 -5.82
N LYS A 203 -7.06 28.78 -5.77
CA LYS A 203 -8.43 28.27 -5.85
C LYS A 203 -9.12 28.28 -4.48
N ASN A 204 -10.42 28.57 -4.48
CA ASN A 204 -11.25 28.70 -3.28
C ASN A 204 -12.56 27.88 -3.38
N GLU A 205 -12.58 26.85 -4.23
CA GLU A 205 -13.76 26.02 -4.44
C GLU A 205 -14.09 25.17 -3.21
N THR A 206 -15.38 24.97 -2.96
CA THR A 206 -15.91 24.00 -1.98
C THR A 206 -16.54 22.83 -2.73
N TYR A 207 -16.21 21.61 -2.31
CA TYR A 207 -16.72 20.37 -2.86
C TYR A 207 -17.95 19.90 -2.07
N ASP A 208 -18.86 19.21 -2.77
CA ASP A 208 -20.01 18.58 -2.11
C ASP A 208 -19.53 17.46 -1.15
N VAL A 209 -20.29 17.21 -0.08
CA VAL A 209 -19.96 16.17 0.91
C VAL A 209 -19.92 14.77 0.30
N SER A 210 -20.64 14.52 -0.79
CA SER A 210 -20.59 13.26 -1.54
C SER A 210 -19.23 12.97 -2.17
N VAL A 211 -18.37 13.99 -2.36
CA VAL A 211 -17.01 13.79 -2.88
C VAL A 211 -16.19 12.98 -1.89
N ILE A 212 -16.22 13.40 -0.62
CA ILE A 212 -15.60 12.69 0.49
C ILE A 212 -16.14 13.29 1.80
N PRO A 213 -16.71 12.46 2.71
CA PRO A 213 -17.29 12.97 3.95
C PRO A 213 -16.19 13.20 5.00
N ILE A 214 -15.53 14.36 4.93
CA ILE A 214 -14.46 14.72 5.88
C ILE A 214 -15.06 15.26 7.17
N ALA A 215 -14.61 14.75 8.33
CA ALA A 215 -15.13 15.15 9.65
C ALA A 215 -14.88 16.64 9.97
N ALA A 216 -13.83 17.23 9.40
CA ALA A 216 -13.50 18.65 9.55
C ALA A 216 -14.44 19.61 8.77
N GLY A 217 -15.39 19.08 8.00
CA GLY A 217 -16.33 19.84 7.18
C GLY A 217 -16.18 19.57 5.67
N PRO A 218 -16.95 20.28 4.82
CA PRO A 218 -16.87 20.11 3.37
C PRO A 218 -15.44 20.31 2.87
N MET A 219 -14.99 19.41 1.99
CA MET A 219 -13.67 19.55 1.38
C MET A 219 -13.59 20.86 0.60
N THR A 220 -12.47 21.57 0.71
CA THR A 220 -12.18 22.79 -0.07
C THR A 220 -10.93 22.58 -0.92
N SER A 221 -10.70 23.46 -1.90
CA SER A 221 -9.44 23.47 -2.68
C SER A 221 -8.20 23.59 -1.79
N ALA A 222 -8.31 24.36 -0.69
CA ALA A 222 -7.24 24.48 0.30
C ALA A 222 -6.99 23.17 1.06
N MET A 223 -8.06 22.46 1.46
CA MET A 223 -7.94 21.14 2.08
C MET A 223 -7.35 20.11 1.10
N LEU A 224 -7.81 20.09 -0.16
CA LEU A 224 -7.26 19.20 -1.18
C LEU A 224 -5.78 19.48 -1.44
N SER A 225 -5.37 20.76 -1.46
CA SER A 225 -3.96 21.14 -1.58
C SER A 225 -3.13 20.65 -0.40
N ARG A 226 -3.63 20.78 0.83
CA ARG A 226 -2.95 20.29 2.05
C ARG A 226 -2.85 18.77 2.07
N MET A 227 -3.91 18.07 1.66
CA MET A 227 -3.91 16.62 1.45
C MET A 227 -2.83 16.24 0.42
N ALA A 228 -2.81 16.88 -0.75
CA ALA A 228 -1.82 16.60 -1.79
C ALA A 228 -0.38 16.84 -1.32
N ASN A 229 -0.11 17.92 -0.56
CA ASN A 229 1.19 18.19 0.03
C ASN A 229 1.60 17.07 1.01
N THR A 230 0.73 16.68 1.95
CA THR A 230 1.02 15.56 2.86
C THR A 230 1.24 14.26 2.10
N MET A 231 0.44 13.95 1.08
CA MET A 231 0.60 12.76 0.25
C MET A 231 1.90 12.76 -0.56
N ALA A 232 2.35 13.93 -1.04
CA ALA A 232 3.64 14.09 -1.70
C ALA A 232 4.82 13.84 -0.73
N ALA A 233 4.74 14.37 0.50
CA ALA A 233 5.71 14.06 1.56
C ALA A 233 5.75 12.56 1.88
N ARG A 234 4.59 11.92 2.04
CA ARG A 234 4.46 10.46 2.22
C ARG A 234 5.09 9.69 1.06
N THR A 235 4.85 10.11 -0.18
CA THR A 235 5.41 9.46 -1.38
C THR A 235 6.93 9.46 -1.35
N LEU A 236 7.57 10.60 -1.05
CA LEU A 236 9.03 10.68 -0.95
C LEU A 236 9.59 9.78 0.16
N VAL A 237 9.02 9.83 1.36
CA VAL A 237 9.57 9.13 2.53
C VAL A 237 9.28 7.64 2.46
N TYR A 238 8.06 7.25 2.15
CA TYR A 238 7.66 5.85 2.16
C TYR A 238 8.12 5.09 0.93
N THR A 239 8.64 5.72 -0.11
CA THR A 239 9.25 4.97 -1.23
C THR A 239 10.56 4.28 -0.81
N ALA A 240 11.27 4.79 0.21
CA ALA A 240 12.52 4.20 0.68
C ALA A 240 12.32 2.79 1.27
N ARG A 241 13.19 1.85 0.89
CA ARG A 241 13.21 0.44 1.31
C ARG A 241 14.29 0.12 2.32
N THR A 242 15.38 0.88 2.30
CA THR A 242 16.59 0.62 3.11
C THR A 242 17.05 1.91 3.81
N PRO A 243 17.92 1.81 4.83
CA PRO A 243 18.55 2.98 5.43
C PRO A 243 19.31 3.85 4.43
N THR A 244 19.97 3.22 3.45
CA THR A 244 20.70 3.93 2.39
C THR A 244 19.75 4.77 1.53
N GLU A 245 18.63 4.19 1.11
CA GLU A 245 17.60 4.93 0.37
C GLU A 245 16.96 6.02 1.23
N ASN A 246 16.70 5.75 2.52
CA ASN A 246 16.15 6.72 3.46
C ASN A 246 17.09 7.92 3.67
N ALA A 247 18.41 7.68 3.69
CA ALA A 247 19.42 8.74 3.73
C ALA A 247 19.47 9.56 2.42
N ALA A 248 19.08 8.96 1.28
CA ALA A 248 19.06 9.61 -0.02
C ALA A 248 17.75 10.36 -0.34
N VAL A 249 16.72 10.25 0.52
CA VAL A 249 15.47 11.02 0.37
C VAL A 249 15.79 12.51 0.37
N ASN A 250 15.14 13.27 -0.51
CA ASN A 250 15.23 14.73 -0.52
C ASN A 250 14.44 15.33 0.66
N TRP A 251 15.07 15.37 1.83
CA TRP A 251 14.44 15.82 3.08
C TRP A 251 14.05 17.29 3.07
N ALA A 252 14.77 18.15 2.34
CA ALA A 252 14.37 19.54 2.17
C ALA A 252 13.03 19.65 1.41
N LYS A 253 12.83 18.81 0.38
CA LYS A 253 11.56 18.73 -0.34
C LYS A 253 10.44 18.17 0.55
N VAL A 254 10.73 17.17 1.39
CA VAL A 254 9.78 16.66 2.41
C VAL A 254 9.31 17.78 3.35
N VAL A 255 10.24 18.58 3.89
CA VAL A 255 9.90 19.75 4.73
C VAL A 255 8.97 20.70 3.98
N SER A 256 9.32 21.06 2.73
CA SER A 256 8.54 22.02 1.94
C SER A 256 7.09 21.62 1.68
N TYR A 257 6.83 20.31 1.60
CA TYR A 257 5.48 19.76 1.50
C TYR A 257 4.80 19.66 2.86
N ALA A 258 5.47 19.07 3.86
CA ALA A 258 4.86 18.83 5.16
C ALA A 258 4.46 20.15 5.86
N GLU A 259 5.22 21.23 5.67
CA GLU A 259 4.90 22.58 6.13
C GLU A 259 3.57 23.11 5.57
N LYS A 260 3.24 22.73 4.34
CA LYS A 260 2.00 23.10 3.64
C LYS A 260 0.93 22.00 3.71
N GLY A 261 1.18 20.95 4.50
CA GLY A 261 0.32 19.80 4.66
C GLY A 261 -0.71 19.97 5.78
N LEU A 262 -1.09 18.84 6.38
CA LEU A 262 -2.07 18.78 7.46
C LEU A 262 -1.64 19.52 8.74
N SER A 263 -0.34 19.74 8.97
CA SER A 263 0.18 20.40 10.19
C SER A 263 -0.23 21.86 10.38
N GLY A 264 -0.58 22.57 9.30
CA GLY A 264 -1.03 23.96 9.34
C GLY A 264 0.06 24.95 9.80
N THR A 265 0.77 25.57 8.87
CA THR A 265 1.61 26.76 9.13
C THR A 265 0.80 28.05 8.93
N ALA A 266 1.35 29.19 9.36
CA ALA A 266 0.74 30.50 9.15
C ALA A 266 0.47 30.72 7.64
N GLY A 267 -0.81 30.91 7.27
CA GLY A 267 -1.26 31.03 5.88
C GLY A 267 -1.89 29.77 5.26
N ALA A 268 -1.71 28.57 5.86
CA ALA A 268 -2.29 27.30 5.38
C ALA A 268 -3.60 26.90 6.10
N GLY A 269 -4.00 27.62 7.15
CA GLY A 269 -5.18 27.31 7.98
C GLY A 269 -4.88 26.39 9.15
N ALA A 270 -5.89 26.14 10.00
CA ALA A 270 -5.74 25.34 11.22
C ALA A 270 -5.33 23.88 10.93
N PRO A 271 -4.51 23.23 11.78
CA PRO A 271 -4.22 21.80 11.68
C PRO A 271 -5.51 20.96 11.70
N TYR A 272 -5.53 19.85 10.96
CA TYR A 272 -6.63 18.89 11.02
C TYR A 272 -6.17 17.46 10.66
N ASP A 273 -6.83 16.47 11.23
CA ASP A 273 -6.70 15.07 10.79
C ASP A 273 -7.52 14.85 9.52
N PHE A 274 -6.95 14.16 8.53
CA PHE A 274 -7.72 13.69 7.39
C PHE A 274 -8.58 12.49 7.82
N THR A 275 -9.71 12.81 8.43
CA THR A 275 -10.68 11.87 8.99
C THR A 275 -11.89 11.75 8.10
N VAL A 276 -12.19 10.52 7.69
CA VAL A 276 -13.36 10.19 6.87
C VAL A 276 -14.46 9.66 7.79
N VAL A 277 -15.67 10.17 7.62
CA VAL A 277 -16.85 9.71 8.36
C VAL A 277 -17.38 8.45 7.69
N GLY A 278 -17.28 7.33 8.40
CA GLY A 278 -17.73 6.06 7.91
C GLY A 278 -19.24 5.90 7.93
N ASP A 279 -19.77 5.15 6.96
CA ASP A 279 -21.21 4.88 6.77
C ASP A 279 -21.54 3.37 6.68
N ASN A 280 -20.55 2.49 6.91
CA ASN A 280 -20.67 1.03 6.73
C ASN A 280 -21.19 0.61 5.34
N ASN A 281 -20.94 1.42 4.32
CA ASN A 281 -21.37 1.15 2.96
C ASN A 281 -20.32 1.62 1.93
N ASN A 282 -20.25 2.94 1.70
CA ASN A 282 -19.37 3.53 0.69
C ASN A 282 -18.07 4.02 1.31
N TRP A 283 -18.09 4.47 2.56
CA TRP A 283 -16.97 5.09 3.24
C TRP A 283 -16.67 4.32 4.51
N TYR A 284 -15.54 3.62 4.56
CA TYR A 284 -14.98 3.07 5.80
C TYR A 284 -13.53 2.68 5.58
N SER A 285 -12.72 2.76 6.65
CA SER A 285 -11.34 2.25 6.63
C SER A 285 -11.32 0.76 6.92
N TYR A 286 -10.88 -0.08 5.97
CA TYR A 286 -10.68 -1.50 6.27
C TYR A 286 -9.52 -1.74 7.23
N ILE A 287 -8.50 -0.86 7.24
CA ILE A 287 -7.38 -0.91 8.18
C ILE A 287 -7.92 -0.85 9.62
N ALA A 288 -8.73 0.15 9.98
CA ALA A 288 -9.28 0.23 11.32
C ALA A 288 -10.36 -0.84 11.59
N PHE A 289 -11.17 -1.16 10.57
CA PHE A 289 -12.26 -2.14 10.70
C PHE A 289 -11.76 -3.52 11.14
N TYR A 290 -10.58 -3.90 10.64
CA TYR A 290 -9.97 -5.19 10.92
C TYR A 290 -8.76 -5.12 11.84
N GLY A 291 -7.98 -4.04 11.79
CA GLY A 291 -6.79 -3.86 12.63
C GLY A 291 -7.11 -3.70 14.11
N ASP A 292 -8.28 -3.11 14.41
CA ASP A 292 -8.81 -2.96 15.77
C ASP A 292 -9.85 -4.05 16.11
N GLU A 293 -9.91 -5.16 15.35
CA GLU A 293 -10.75 -6.32 15.67
C GLU A 293 -10.02 -7.27 16.64
N PRO A 294 -10.25 -7.18 17.97
CA PRO A 294 -9.44 -7.87 18.97
C PRO A 294 -9.64 -9.38 18.94
N THR A 295 -10.72 -9.88 18.32
CA THR A 295 -10.92 -11.33 18.16
C THR A 295 -10.14 -11.90 16.97
N TRP A 296 -9.41 -11.06 16.24
CA TRP A 296 -8.77 -11.42 15.00
C TRP A 296 -7.33 -10.93 14.84
N LEU A 297 -7.07 -9.63 14.98
CA LEU A 297 -5.72 -9.07 14.97
C LEU A 297 -5.35 -8.59 16.37
N ARG A 298 -4.17 -9.01 16.85
CA ARG A 298 -3.58 -8.57 18.11
C ARG A 298 -2.43 -7.60 17.83
N VAL A 299 -1.97 -6.91 18.87
CA VAL A 299 -0.75 -6.09 18.80
C VAL A 299 0.45 -6.98 19.05
N ASP A 300 1.49 -6.84 18.26
CA ASP A 300 2.70 -7.63 18.47
C ASP A 300 3.37 -7.30 19.82
N MET A 301 3.87 -8.34 20.49
CA MET A 301 4.55 -8.17 21.77
C MET A 301 5.79 -7.28 21.67
N ARG A 302 6.40 -7.17 20.49
CA ARG A 302 7.48 -6.24 20.23
C ARG A 302 7.08 -4.78 20.44
N LEU A 303 5.89 -4.37 19.98
CA LEU A 303 5.42 -2.99 20.18
C LEU A 303 5.15 -2.73 21.67
N ILE A 304 4.59 -3.71 22.38
CA ILE A 304 4.40 -3.61 23.83
C ILE A 304 5.75 -3.50 24.55
N ASN A 305 6.76 -4.27 24.14
CA ASN A 305 8.12 -4.19 24.69
C ASN A 305 8.80 -2.83 24.43
N ILE A 306 8.53 -2.18 23.29
CA ILE A 306 9.01 -0.82 23.02
C ILE A 306 8.44 0.17 24.05
N MET A 307 7.18 0.01 24.47
CA MET A 307 6.54 0.88 25.46
C MET A 307 6.89 0.49 26.91
N ASP A 308 7.12 -0.80 27.17
CA ASP A 308 7.52 -1.36 28.47
C ASP A 308 8.55 -2.48 28.27
N PRO A 309 9.85 -2.17 28.46
CA PRO A 309 10.93 -3.16 28.29
C PRO A 309 10.86 -4.39 29.20
N ASN A 310 10.03 -4.38 30.26
CA ASN A 310 9.82 -5.56 31.12
C ASN A 310 8.87 -6.58 30.50
N SER A 311 8.05 -6.16 29.55
CA SER A 311 7.21 -7.07 28.76
C SER A 311 8.08 -7.84 27.76
N PRO A 312 7.84 -9.14 27.51
CA PRO A 312 8.69 -9.88 26.58
C PRO A 312 8.48 -9.36 25.15
N ALA A 313 9.55 -9.30 24.36
CA ALA A 313 9.49 -8.82 22.97
C ALA A 313 8.79 -9.79 22.00
N LYS A 314 8.52 -11.03 22.44
CA LYS A 314 7.77 -12.07 21.73
C LYS A 314 6.95 -12.86 22.73
N PHE A 315 5.78 -13.35 22.32
CA PHE A 315 5.00 -14.23 23.20
C PHE A 315 5.65 -15.61 23.30
N THR A 316 5.83 -16.09 24.52
CA THR A 316 6.58 -17.32 24.84
C THR A 316 5.68 -18.51 25.19
N GLY A 317 4.36 -18.37 25.03
CA GLY A 317 3.37 -19.38 25.45
C GLY A 317 2.86 -19.20 26.88
N THR A 318 3.47 -18.32 27.67
CA THR A 318 2.99 -17.93 29.00
C THR A 318 2.45 -16.51 28.96
N ILE A 319 1.25 -16.30 29.53
CA ILE A 319 0.66 -14.96 29.66
C ILE A 319 1.54 -14.10 30.57
N PRO A 320 2.19 -13.03 30.06
CA PRO A 320 2.93 -12.12 30.91
C PRO A 320 1.97 -11.27 31.76
N PRO A 321 2.45 -10.65 32.85
CA PRO A 321 1.73 -9.58 33.52
C PRO A 321 1.31 -8.46 32.55
N ALA A 322 0.30 -7.69 32.94
CA ALA A 322 -0.04 -6.46 32.22
C ALA A 322 1.17 -5.50 32.24
N ALA A 323 1.44 -4.90 31.09
CA ALA A 323 2.56 -4.01 30.84
C ALA A 323 2.36 -2.72 31.63
N THR A 324 3.47 -2.13 32.04
CA THR A 324 3.48 -0.85 32.75
C THR A 324 4.39 0.12 32.02
N SER A 325 3.83 1.23 31.53
CA SER A 325 4.59 2.25 30.80
C SER A 325 4.37 3.63 31.40
N ALA A 326 5.39 4.48 31.30
CA ALA A 326 5.24 5.91 31.53
C ALA A 326 4.44 6.60 30.41
N ASP A 327 4.31 5.94 29.24
CA ASP A 327 3.51 6.44 28.14
C ASP A 327 2.02 6.21 28.41
N ALA A 328 1.28 7.30 28.59
CA ALA A 328 -0.16 7.26 28.85
C ALA A 328 -0.97 6.57 27.74
N ARG A 329 -0.41 6.46 26.52
CA ARG A 329 -1.08 5.77 25.41
C ARG A 329 -1.19 4.27 25.61
N LEU A 330 -0.35 3.63 26.43
CA LEU A 330 -0.54 2.22 26.78
C LEU A 330 -1.94 2.01 27.38
N ALA A 331 -2.38 2.94 28.23
CA ALA A 331 -3.69 2.89 28.85
C ALA A 331 -4.81 3.39 27.91
N SER A 332 -4.59 4.42 27.09
CA SER A 332 -5.64 4.97 26.22
C SER A 332 -5.88 4.16 24.94
N ASP A 333 -4.82 3.63 24.33
CA ASP A 333 -4.84 3.11 22.96
C ASP A 333 -4.68 1.58 22.90
N PHE A 334 -4.27 0.92 23.98
CA PHE A 334 -4.10 -0.53 24.04
C PHE A 334 -5.00 -1.18 25.11
N GLN A 335 -5.29 -2.48 24.93
CA GLN A 335 -6.05 -3.29 25.87
C GLN A 335 -5.32 -4.59 26.16
N PHE A 336 -5.06 -4.88 27.43
CA PHE A 336 -4.64 -6.20 27.90
C PHE A 336 -5.87 -7.08 28.15
N HIS A 337 -5.83 -8.32 27.66
CA HIS A 337 -6.95 -9.26 27.74
C HIS A 337 -6.72 -10.40 28.73
N GLY A 338 -5.48 -10.58 29.22
CA GLY A 338 -5.13 -11.73 30.08
C GLY A 338 -5.21 -13.10 29.39
N ALA A 339 -5.49 -13.13 28.08
CA ALA A 339 -5.63 -14.33 27.28
C ALA A 339 -5.17 -14.06 25.83
N VAL A 340 -4.72 -15.11 25.14
CA VAL A 340 -4.38 -15.07 23.72
C VAL A 340 -5.48 -15.68 22.86
N ILE A 341 -5.48 -15.36 21.57
CA ILE A 341 -6.35 -15.95 20.56
C ILE A 341 -5.54 -16.71 19.51
N GLY A 342 -6.21 -17.52 18.70
CA GLY A 342 -5.56 -18.32 17.65
C GLY A 342 -5.06 -19.67 18.16
N ASP A 343 -4.51 -20.45 17.22
CA ASP A 343 -4.10 -21.84 17.47
C ASP A 343 -2.58 -21.91 17.72
N PRO A 344 -2.12 -22.32 18.92
CA PRO A 344 -0.70 -22.36 19.24
C PRO A 344 0.11 -23.29 18.30
N ALA A 345 -0.53 -24.30 17.68
CA ALA A 345 0.13 -25.17 16.71
C ALA A 345 0.53 -24.45 15.42
N ARG A 346 0.02 -23.23 15.18
CA ARG A 346 0.38 -22.39 14.04
C ARG A 346 1.56 -21.46 14.30
N GLY A 347 2.00 -21.37 15.56
CA GLY A 347 3.10 -20.51 16.01
C GLY A 347 2.68 -19.65 17.20
N ILE A 348 3.27 -19.92 18.36
CA ILE A 348 3.01 -19.16 19.60
C ILE A 348 3.51 -17.71 19.52
N TYR A 349 4.60 -17.47 18.79
CA TYR A 349 5.18 -16.14 18.62
C TYR A 349 4.28 -15.16 17.87
N MET A 350 3.27 -15.65 17.14
CA MET A 350 2.24 -14.87 16.44
C MET A 350 1.01 -14.55 17.31
N GLN A 351 1.07 -14.85 18.61
CA GLN A 351 -0.02 -14.63 19.56
C GLN A 351 0.34 -13.48 20.50
N SER A 352 -0.67 -12.79 21.01
CA SER A 352 -0.48 -11.70 21.98
C SER A 352 -1.74 -11.48 22.82
N PRO A 353 -1.59 -11.16 24.12
CA PRO A 353 -2.70 -10.79 24.97
C PRO A 353 -3.10 -9.31 24.84
N TYR A 354 -2.52 -8.56 23.89
CA TYR A 354 -2.83 -7.16 23.65
C TYR A 354 -3.59 -6.93 22.36
N SER A 355 -4.55 -6.01 22.37
CA SER A 355 -5.09 -5.41 21.14
C SER A 355 -4.92 -3.90 21.17
N HIS A 356 -4.93 -3.30 19.98
CA HIS A 356 -5.17 -1.87 19.84
C HIS A 356 -6.67 -1.62 20.06
N LYS A 357 -7.01 -0.49 20.67
CA LYS A 357 -8.41 -0.12 20.96
C LYS A 357 -8.77 1.31 20.59
N ARG A 358 -7.83 2.13 20.09
CA ARG A 358 -8.09 3.54 19.77
C ARG A 358 -9.23 3.70 18.77
N TYR A 359 -9.37 2.76 17.84
CA TYR A 359 -10.41 2.75 16.81
C TYR A 359 -11.38 1.57 16.95
N ARG A 360 -11.47 0.97 18.15
CA ARG A 360 -12.31 -0.20 18.42
C ARG A 360 -13.79 0.03 18.09
N PHE A 361 -14.26 1.27 18.15
CA PHE A 361 -15.62 1.65 17.78
C PHE A 361 -15.91 1.40 16.28
N HIS A 362 -14.88 1.48 15.42
CA HIS A 362 -15.00 1.25 13.98
C HIS A 362 -14.83 -0.22 13.59
N ALA A 363 -14.31 -1.05 14.50
CA ALA A 363 -14.00 -2.46 14.23
C ALA A 363 -15.25 -3.30 13.92
N ARG A 364 -15.06 -4.40 13.17
CA ARG A 364 -16.11 -5.27 12.64
C ARG A 364 -17.15 -5.74 13.67
N THR A 365 -16.71 -6.12 14.87
CA THR A 365 -17.61 -6.60 15.94
C THR A 365 -18.11 -5.50 16.87
N SER A 366 -17.85 -4.23 16.56
CA SER A 366 -18.39 -3.09 17.30
C SER A 366 -19.89 -2.89 17.00
N PRO A 367 -20.71 -2.42 17.95
CA PRO A 367 -22.06 -1.96 17.67
C PRO A 367 -22.15 -0.86 16.60
N SER A 368 -21.10 -0.05 16.46
CA SER A 368 -20.97 1.03 15.46
C SER A 368 -20.00 0.67 14.33
N ALA A 369 -19.85 -0.62 14.01
CA ALA A 369 -18.91 -1.12 13.02
C ALA A 369 -18.95 -0.31 11.71
N ALA A 370 -17.77 0.08 11.21
CA ALA A 370 -17.58 0.89 10.02
C ALA A 370 -18.29 2.26 9.97
N THR A 371 -18.85 2.75 11.09
CA THR A 371 -19.52 4.04 11.17
C THR A 371 -18.77 5.05 12.03
N GLY A 372 -18.94 6.34 11.67
CA GLY A 372 -18.38 7.45 12.43
C GLY A 372 -16.97 7.84 11.98
N PRO A 373 -16.42 8.92 12.57
CA PRO A 373 -15.16 9.51 12.12
C PRO A 373 -13.96 8.62 12.44
N VAL A 374 -13.25 8.15 11.41
CA VAL A 374 -12.00 7.40 11.55
C VAL A 374 -10.88 8.07 10.74
N PRO A 375 -9.69 8.33 11.33
CA PRO A 375 -8.60 8.98 10.61
C PRO A 375 -8.03 8.06 9.55
N TYR A 376 -7.86 8.59 8.34
CA TYR A 376 -6.98 7.99 7.34
C TYR A 376 -5.56 8.47 7.55
N VAL A 377 -5.30 9.78 7.49
CA VAL A 377 -3.97 10.35 7.78
C VAL A 377 -4.10 11.33 8.95
N LEU A 378 -3.36 11.06 10.03
CA LEU A 378 -3.30 11.95 11.17
C LEU A 378 -2.46 13.19 10.87
N GLN A 379 -2.82 14.31 11.47
CA GLN A 379 -1.99 15.50 11.53
C GLN A 379 -0.63 15.21 12.18
N ALA A 380 -0.61 14.31 13.16
CA ALA A 380 0.62 13.78 13.77
C ALA A 380 1.55 13.09 12.76
N GLU A 381 1.02 12.36 11.78
CA GLU A 381 1.85 11.73 10.74
C GLU A 381 2.61 12.81 9.95
N ASN A 382 1.93 13.89 9.58
CA ASN A 382 2.54 15.01 8.85
C ASN A 382 3.54 15.80 9.71
N ASP A 383 3.25 16.02 11.00
CA ASP A 383 4.21 16.63 11.93
C ASP A 383 5.48 15.82 12.07
N LEU A 384 5.36 14.49 12.16
CA LEU A 384 6.50 13.60 12.33
C LEU A 384 7.34 13.50 11.04
N LEU A 385 6.69 13.55 9.86
CA LEU A 385 7.39 13.70 8.57
C LEU A 385 8.15 15.04 8.50
N TRP A 386 7.54 16.12 8.98
CA TRP A 386 8.17 17.44 9.03
C TRP A 386 9.35 17.47 10.02
N ALA A 387 9.18 16.93 11.23
CA ALA A 387 10.22 16.82 12.23
C ALA A 387 11.41 16.01 11.71
N GLU A 388 11.15 14.86 11.10
CA GLU A 388 12.19 14.03 10.48
C GLU A 388 12.91 14.76 9.36
N GLY A 389 12.16 15.44 8.50
CA GLY A 389 12.72 16.26 7.43
C GLY A 389 13.63 17.36 7.95
N LEU A 390 13.24 18.07 9.01
CA LEU A 390 14.07 19.08 9.66
C LEU A 390 15.36 18.46 10.21
N ILE A 391 15.27 17.34 10.93
CA ILE A 391 16.45 16.71 11.52
C ILE A 391 17.43 16.24 10.44
N ARG A 392 16.93 15.59 9.38
CA ARG A 392 17.77 14.98 8.34
C ARG A 392 18.30 15.97 7.31
N SER A 393 17.63 17.11 7.14
CA SER A 393 18.12 18.20 6.28
C SER A 393 19.01 19.21 7.01
N GLY A 394 19.30 19.00 8.31
CA GLY A 394 20.09 19.94 9.12
C GLY A 394 19.35 21.21 9.51
N GLY A 395 18.02 21.19 9.49
CA GLY A 395 17.14 22.27 9.94
C GLY A 395 17.04 22.42 11.46
N SER A 396 16.05 23.19 11.92
CA SER A 396 15.87 23.53 13.34
C SER A 396 15.47 22.31 14.18
N LEU A 397 16.41 21.82 15.01
CA LEU A 397 16.13 20.76 15.98
C LEU A 397 15.11 21.19 17.06
N ALA A 398 15.05 22.49 17.38
CA ALA A 398 14.04 23.03 18.29
C ALA A 398 12.63 22.93 17.69
N THR A 399 12.48 23.22 16.41
CA THR A 399 11.20 23.08 15.70
C THR A 399 10.82 21.59 15.57
N ALA A 400 11.79 20.73 15.24
CA ALA A 400 11.55 19.29 15.20
C ALA A 400 11.10 18.73 16.56
N ALA A 401 11.76 19.13 17.65
CA ALA A 401 11.37 18.75 19.00
C ALA A 401 9.95 19.22 19.36
N SER A 402 9.58 20.45 18.99
CA SER A 402 8.22 20.97 19.18
C SER A 402 7.16 20.16 18.42
N LEU A 403 7.46 19.74 17.19
CA LEU A 403 6.57 18.89 16.39
C LEU A 403 6.42 17.49 17.02
N ILE A 404 7.52 16.86 17.45
CA ILE A 404 7.51 15.58 18.18
C ILE A 404 6.69 15.67 19.47
N ASN A 405 6.80 16.78 20.20
CA ASN A 405 6.11 17.00 21.47
C ASN A 405 4.58 17.07 21.32
N LYS A 406 4.06 17.33 20.11
CA LYS A 406 2.61 17.32 19.84
C LYS A 406 1.96 15.95 19.99
N THR A 407 2.70 14.85 20.01
CA THR A 407 2.20 13.52 20.40
C THR A 407 2.86 13.05 21.69
N ARG A 408 4.18 13.23 21.80
CA ARG A 408 5.00 12.74 22.93
C ARG A 408 4.54 13.28 24.28
N VAL A 409 4.26 14.59 24.36
CA VAL A 409 3.85 15.26 25.61
C VAL A 409 2.34 15.25 25.74
N THR A 410 1.61 15.66 24.71
CA THR A 410 0.16 15.89 24.78
C THR A 410 -0.64 14.59 24.94
N ARG A 411 -0.23 13.51 24.27
CA ARG A 411 -0.88 12.19 24.32
C ARG A 411 -0.10 11.24 25.21
N GLY A 412 1.22 11.17 25.02
CA GLY A 412 2.07 10.23 25.73
C GLY A 412 2.38 10.63 27.18
N GLN A 413 2.23 11.91 27.55
CA GLN A 413 2.65 12.45 28.85
C GLN A 413 4.12 12.16 29.19
N LEU A 414 4.94 11.96 28.15
CA LEU A 414 6.36 11.67 28.29
C LEU A 414 7.15 12.97 28.46
N ALA A 415 8.37 12.84 28.96
CA ALA A 415 9.30 13.97 29.04
C ALA A 415 9.49 14.63 27.66
N PRO A 416 9.45 15.97 27.59
CA PRO A 416 9.54 16.70 26.33
C PRO A 416 10.88 16.45 25.66
N ALA A 417 10.84 16.24 24.35
CA ALA A 417 12.00 16.34 23.48
C ALA A 417 12.49 17.79 23.44
N THR A 418 13.80 17.98 23.30
CA THR A 418 14.44 19.29 23.20
C THR A 418 15.54 19.27 22.13
N ALA A 419 15.99 20.45 21.68
CA ALA A 419 17.13 20.53 20.77
C ALA A 419 18.42 19.92 21.36
N ALA A 420 18.56 19.91 22.70
CA ALA A 420 19.72 19.37 23.40
C ALA A 420 19.82 17.83 23.31
N ASP A 421 18.73 17.14 22.95
CA ASP A 421 18.75 15.70 22.69
C ASP A 421 19.61 15.33 21.46
N GLY A 422 19.82 16.29 20.54
CA GLY A 422 20.58 16.09 19.32
C GLY A 422 19.83 15.26 18.26
N ALA A 423 20.35 15.29 17.04
CA ALA A 423 19.67 14.69 15.87
C ALA A 423 19.35 13.20 16.04
N ALA A 424 20.30 12.41 16.55
CA ALA A 424 20.13 10.96 16.67
C ALA A 424 18.96 10.59 17.61
N LYS A 425 18.92 11.18 18.81
CA LYS A 425 17.88 10.90 19.80
C LYS A 425 16.52 11.46 19.38
N LEU A 426 16.49 12.60 18.68
CA LEU A 426 15.26 13.11 18.08
C LEU A 426 14.72 12.17 16.98
N LEU A 427 15.58 11.52 16.19
CA LEU A 427 15.14 10.49 15.23
C LEU A 427 14.60 9.24 15.93
N ASP A 428 15.18 8.84 17.06
CA ASP A 428 14.62 7.75 17.88
C ASP A 428 13.23 8.12 18.42
N TYR A 429 13.04 9.36 18.86
CA TYR A 429 11.71 9.86 19.23
C TYR A 429 10.75 9.88 18.05
N VAL A 430 11.17 10.33 16.86
CA VAL A 430 10.33 10.23 15.66
C VAL A 430 9.89 8.79 15.43
N TYR A 431 10.82 7.82 15.42
CA TYR A 431 10.46 6.42 15.20
C TYR A 431 9.48 5.90 16.25
N TYR A 432 9.75 6.15 17.54
CA TYR A 432 8.88 5.75 18.65
C TYR A 432 7.47 6.34 18.51
N GLU A 433 7.36 7.64 18.27
CA GLU A 433 6.07 8.31 18.11
C GLU A 433 5.32 7.79 16.88
N ARG A 434 6.02 7.44 15.80
CA ARG A 434 5.37 6.88 14.60
C ARG A 434 4.78 5.49 14.86
N VAL A 435 5.51 4.58 15.50
CA VAL A 435 5.01 3.21 15.74
C VAL A 435 3.92 3.14 16.81
N VAL A 436 3.94 4.06 17.79
CA VAL A 436 2.92 4.10 18.85
C VAL A 436 1.68 4.88 18.42
N ASP A 437 1.86 6.05 17.79
CA ASP A 437 0.74 6.98 17.54
C ASP A 437 -0.03 6.68 16.25
N LEU A 438 0.60 6.04 15.26
CA LEU A 438 0.03 5.86 13.92
C LEU A 438 -0.56 4.47 13.67
N LEU A 439 -0.50 3.57 14.65
CA LEU A 439 -0.98 2.19 14.50
C LEU A 439 -2.43 2.14 14.02
N ASN A 440 -2.70 1.32 13.00
CA ASN A 440 -4.04 1.10 12.41
C ASN A 440 -4.72 2.36 11.82
N THR A 441 -3.94 3.34 11.36
CA THR A 441 -4.47 4.49 10.61
C THR A 441 -4.33 4.28 9.09
N SER A 442 -3.12 4.46 8.56
CA SER A 442 -2.83 4.55 7.12
C SER A 442 -1.97 3.43 6.55
N GLY A 443 -1.67 2.38 7.33
CA GLY A 443 -0.96 1.18 6.85
C GLY A 443 0.54 1.42 6.62
N VAL A 444 1.17 2.26 7.44
CA VAL A 444 2.56 2.74 7.29
C VAL A 444 3.60 1.86 7.99
N GLU A 445 3.17 0.82 8.70
CA GLU A 445 3.98 0.07 9.65
C GLU A 445 5.20 -0.59 8.99
N LEU A 446 5.01 -1.23 7.82
CA LEU A 446 6.12 -1.81 7.07
C LEU A 446 7.07 -0.73 6.51
N MET A 447 6.52 0.41 6.08
CA MET A 447 7.26 1.50 5.45
C MET A 447 8.20 2.14 6.47
N ASP A 448 7.74 2.36 7.70
CA ASP A 448 8.58 2.81 8.79
C ASP A 448 9.58 1.74 9.23
N GLY A 449 9.14 0.49 9.39
CA GLY A 449 10.03 -0.61 9.74
C GLY A 449 11.20 -0.75 8.77
N ARG A 450 10.95 -0.76 7.45
CA ARG A 450 12.00 -0.96 6.44
C ARG A 450 13.00 0.20 6.37
N ARG A 451 12.51 1.45 6.42
CA ARG A 451 13.36 2.63 6.22
C ARG A 451 14.22 2.97 7.46
N PHE A 452 13.79 2.54 8.64
CA PHE A 452 14.57 2.64 9.88
C PHE A 452 15.41 1.40 10.20
N ASP A 453 15.37 0.36 9.36
CA ASP A 453 16.00 -0.94 9.60
C ASP A 453 15.56 -1.64 10.89
N LYS A 454 14.26 -1.58 11.13
CA LYS A 454 13.61 -2.16 12.30
C LYS A 454 12.72 -3.33 11.89
N LEU A 455 13.05 -4.04 10.82
CA LEU A 455 12.36 -5.28 10.45
C LEU A 455 13.18 -6.48 10.89
N GLN A 456 12.49 -7.57 11.20
CA GLN A 456 13.15 -8.85 11.39
C GLN A 456 13.93 -9.25 10.12
N ALA A 457 15.06 -9.94 10.31
CA ALA A 457 15.84 -10.48 9.19
C ALA A 457 14.98 -11.37 8.29
N GLY A 458 15.11 -11.18 6.97
CA GLY A 458 14.34 -11.90 5.96
C GLY A 458 12.93 -11.35 5.70
N THR A 459 12.50 -10.29 6.39
CA THR A 459 11.22 -9.64 6.08
C THR A 459 11.27 -8.98 4.71
N LEU A 460 10.25 -9.21 3.88
CA LEU A 460 10.12 -8.55 2.57
C LEU A 460 9.98 -7.03 2.74
N ARG A 461 10.64 -6.25 1.88
CA ARG A 461 10.61 -4.78 1.95
C ARG A 461 9.66 -4.14 0.93
N HIS A 462 9.12 -4.93 0.01
CA HIS A 462 8.13 -4.57 -1.01
C HIS A 462 7.54 -5.84 -1.62
N LEU A 463 6.42 -5.69 -2.32
CA LEU A 463 5.74 -6.75 -3.02
C LEU A 463 6.32 -6.94 -4.43
N PRO A 464 6.37 -8.17 -4.95
CA PRO A 464 6.59 -8.40 -6.36
C PRO A 464 5.34 -8.02 -7.17
N VAL A 465 5.54 -7.78 -8.47
CA VAL A 465 4.41 -7.81 -9.42
C VAL A 465 3.64 -9.13 -9.25
N PRO A 466 2.29 -9.10 -9.21
CA PRO A 466 1.49 -10.31 -9.01
C PRO A 466 1.84 -11.39 -10.04
N ALA A 467 1.93 -12.64 -9.61
CA ALA A 467 2.26 -13.76 -10.50
C ALA A 467 1.33 -13.84 -11.73
N LYS A 468 0.03 -13.57 -11.54
CA LYS A 468 -0.95 -13.52 -12.63
C LYS A 468 -0.60 -12.50 -13.71
N GLU A 469 -0.13 -11.32 -13.31
CA GLU A 469 0.32 -10.28 -14.26
C GLU A 469 1.59 -10.73 -15.00
N LEU A 470 2.54 -11.35 -14.30
CA LEU A 470 3.75 -11.90 -14.90
C LEU A 470 3.44 -13.01 -15.90
N GLU A 471 2.48 -13.88 -15.60
CA GLU A 471 2.01 -14.94 -16.50
C GLU A 471 1.38 -14.37 -17.78
N ILE A 472 0.51 -13.35 -17.65
CA ILE A 472 -0.10 -12.64 -18.79
C ILE A 472 0.98 -12.08 -19.72
N LEU A 473 2.01 -11.46 -19.13
CA LEU A 473 3.15 -10.88 -19.85
C LEU A 473 4.21 -11.91 -20.28
N ARG A 474 4.02 -13.19 -19.92
CA ARG A 474 4.96 -14.29 -20.16
C ARG A 474 6.36 -14.03 -19.59
N LEU A 475 6.41 -13.44 -18.40
CA LEU A 475 7.63 -13.15 -17.66
C LEU A 475 7.84 -14.16 -16.51
N PRO A 476 9.10 -14.41 -16.09
CA PRO A 476 9.36 -15.28 -14.94
C PRO A 476 8.74 -14.75 -13.65
N ILE A 477 8.16 -15.65 -12.86
CA ILE A 477 7.66 -15.33 -11.52
C ILE A 477 8.83 -15.20 -10.54
N TYR A 478 8.84 -14.11 -9.77
CA TYR A 478 9.86 -13.82 -8.77
C TYR A 478 9.23 -13.38 -7.45
N THR A 479 10.04 -13.35 -6.38
CA THR A 479 9.60 -12.95 -5.04
C THR A 479 10.73 -12.33 -4.22
N PHE A 480 10.39 -11.93 -2.98
CA PHE A 480 11.22 -11.23 -2.00
C PHE A 480 11.11 -11.88 -0.61
N GLY A 481 12.08 -11.56 0.24
CA GLY A 481 12.13 -12.02 1.63
C GLY A 481 12.72 -13.43 1.78
N GLY A 482 12.71 -13.92 3.00
CA GLY A 482 13.39 -15.14 3.41
C GLY A 482 14.78 -14.89 4.00
N VAL A 483 15.07 -15.51 5.14
CA VAL A 483 16.41 -15.44 5.74
C VAL A 483 17.45 -16.06 4.79
N GLY A 484 18.54 -15.33 4.53
CA GLY A 484 19.63 -15.79 3.68
C GLY A 484 19.33 -15.81 2.18
N GLN A 485 18.16 -15.32 1.75
CA GLN A 485 17.84 -15.15 0.34
C GLN A 485 18.35 -13.78 -0.16
N PRO A 486 18.71 -13.66 -1.45
CA PRO A 486 18.96 -12.34 -2.03
C PRO A 486 17.65 -11.55 -2.06
N ASP A 487 17.76 -10.21 -2.10
CA ASP A 487 16.58 -9.34 -2.05
C ASP A 487 15.54 -9.71 -3.11
N ARG A 488 15.95 -10.09 -4.34
CA ARG A 488 15.07 -10.60 -5.40
C ARG A 488 15.57 -11.93 -5.95
N TYR A 489 14.68 -12.91 -6.11
CA TYR A 489 15.02 -14.16 -6.80
C TYR A 489 13.81 -14.81 -7.50
N ILE A 490 14.10 -15.70 -8.46
CA ILE A 490 13.08 -16.43 -9.23
C ILE A 490 12.39 -17.44 -8.31
N SER A 491 11.06 -17.38 -8.22
CA SER A 491 10.28 -18.28 -7.38
C SER A 491 10.44 -19.71 -7.91
N SER A 492 11.11 -20.57 -7.14
CA SER A 492 11.35 -21.97 -7.51
C SER A 492 10.06 -22.82 -7.62
N ILE A 493 8.92 -22.25 -7.23
CA ILE A 493 7.62 -22.92 -7.26
C ILE A 493 7.10 -23.09 -8.71
N VAL A 494 7.75 -22.48 -9.70
CA VAL A 494 7.42 -22.65 -11.14
C VAL A 494 8.65 -23.05 -11.99
N SER A 495 9.67 -23.71 -11.43
CA SER A 495 10.83 -24.15 -12.25
C SER A 495 10.61 -25.44 -13.05
N HIS A 496 9.45 -26.11 -12.94
CA HIS A 496 9.20 -27.34 -13.71
C HIS A 496 8.85 -27.11 -15.20
N ALA A 497 8.79 -25.85 -15.66
CA ALA A 497 8.56 -25.53 -17.08
C ALA A 497 9.84 -25.22 -17.87
N SER A 498 10.94 -24.81 -17.23
CA SER A 498 12.20 -24.48 -17.91
C SER A 498 13.16 -25.67 -18.02
N ASP A 499 13.10 -26.64 -17.10
CA ASP A 499 13.99 -27.81 -17.10
C ASP A 499 13.64 -28.83 -18.20
N ASN A 500 12.43 -28.77 -18.75
CA ASN A 500 12.03 -29.60 -19.89
C ASN A 500 12.50 -29.04 -21.26
N LEU A 501 12.75 -27.74 -21.38
CA LEU A 501 13.24 -27.16 -22.65
C LEU A 501 14.74 -27.41 -22.86
N ALA A 502 15.55 -27.31 -21.80
CA ALA A 502 16.98 -27.62 -21.86
C ALA A 502 17.23 -29.12 -22.15
N THR A 503 16.38 -30.01 -21.62
CA THR A 503 16.51 -31.46 -21.83
C THR A 503 16.07 -31.89 -23.24
N ILE A 504 15.08 -31.19 -23.84
CA ILE A 504 14.64 -31.43 -25.22
C ILE A 504 15.66 -30.89 -26.24
N GLU A 505 16.34 -29.77 -25.98
CA GLU A 505 17.39 -29.24 -26.85
C GLU A 505 18.71 -30.03 -26.76
N ALA A 506 19.08 -30.51 -25.57
CA ALA A 506 20.23 -31.41 -25.40
C ALA A 506 19.98 -32.79 -26.03
N GLY A 507 18.74 -33.29 -26.02
CA GLY A 507 18.35 -34.53 -26.70
C GLY A 507 18.38 -34.42 -28.23
N LYS A 508 18.03 -33.26 -28.80
CA LYS A 508 18.08 -33.01 -30.25
C LYS A 508 19.50 -32.83 -30.79
N LYS A 509 20.45 -32.34 -29.99
CA LYS A 509 21.88 -32.21 -30.39
C LYS A 509 22.68 -33.52 -30.32
N ARG A 510 22.18 -34.57 -29.64
CA ARG A 510 22.85 -35.89 -29.57
C ARG A 510 22.38 -36.91 -30.63
N GLY A 511 21.41 -36.57 -31.46
CA GLY A 511 20.83 -37.48 -32.48
C GLY A 511 21.45 -37.43 -33.87
N ARG A 512 22.60 -36.76 -34.07
CA ARG A 512 23.20 -36.57 -35.41
C ARG A 512 24.71 -36.82 -35.41
N THR A 513 25.13 -38.04 -35.07
CA THR A 513 26.47 -38.55 -35.44
C THR A 513 26.42 -40.05 -35.75
N ALA A 514 26.60 -40.34 -37.04
CA ALA A 514 27.21 -41.52 -37.65
C ALA A 514 26.76 -42.93 -37.23
N ARG A 515 26.04 -43.60 -38.13
CA ARG A 515 26.07 -45.06 -38.31
C ARG A 515 27.36 -45.41 -39.09
N PRO A 516 28.18 -46.37 -38.66
CA PRO A 516 29.17 -46.99 -39.53
C PRO A 516 28.55 -48.18 -40.28
N GLU A 517 29.03 -48.37 -41.50
CA GLU A 517 28.74 -49.49 -42.39
C GLU A 517 29.07 -50.84 -41.74
N ARG A 518 28.14 -51.79 -41.87
CA ARG A 518 28.35 -53.19 -42.24
C ARG A 518 27.02 -53.83 -42.64
#